data_AF-A0A5M8FGL6-F1
#
_entry.id   AF-A0A5M8FGL6-F1
#
_cell.length_a   1.000
_cell.length_b   1.000
_cell.length_c   1.000
_cell.angle_alpha   90.00
_cell.angle_beta   90.00
_cell.angle_gamma   90.00
#
_symmetry.space_group_name_H-M   'P 1'
#
loop_
_entity.id
_entity.type
_entity.pdbx_description
1 polymer ?
#
loop_
_entity_poly.entity_id
_entity_poly.type
_entity_poly.pdbx_seq_one_letter_code
_entity_poly.pdbx_strand_id
1 'polypeptide(L)' 'MNIESQLLEGIRALAPEKQAEVLDFMEFIRQRHSAEEKKLRPIGLCKGEFTVPDDFDAPLPEEILRDFES' A
#
# COMPACT_ATOMS: atom_id res chain seq x y z
N MET A 1 -21.72 12.41 26.08
CA MET A 1 -20.41 11.94 26.58
C MET A 1 -19.35 12.28 25.53
N ASN A 2 -18.20 12.78 25.96
CA ASN A 2 -17.04 12.98 25.08
C ASN A 2 -16.33 11.62 24.87
N ILE A 3 -15.87 11.34 23.66
CA ILE A 3 -15.15 10.11 23.31
C ILE A 3 -13.87 9.93 24.14
N GLU A 4 -13.19 11.03 24.46
CA GLU A 4 -12.00 11.04 25.30
C GLU A 4 -12.31 10.52 26.71
N SER A 5 -13.43 10.94 27.28
CA SER A 5 -13.87 10.50 28.61
C SER A 5 -14.22 9.02 28.62
N GLN A 6 -14.93 8.53 27.59
CA GLN A 6 -15.30 7.12 27.48
C GLN A 6 -14.06 6.22 27.33
N LEU A 7 -13.06 6.67 26.55
CA LEU A 7 -11.81 5.93 26.37
C LEU A 7 -11.02 5.84 27.68
N LEU A 8 -10.87 6.96 28.38
CA LEU A 8 -10.14 7.02 29.66
C LEU A 8 -10.80 6.13 30.73
N GLU A 9 -12.13 6.15 30.82
CA GLU A 9 -12.86 5.28 31.74
C GLU A 9 -12.70 3.80 31.36
N GLY A 10 -12.79 3.47 30.07
CA GLY A 10 -12.59 2.12 29.57
C GLY A 10 -11.19 1.57 29.87
N ILE A 11 -10.13 2.34 29.59
CA ILE A 11 -8.73 1.93 29.81
C ILE A 11 -8.44 1.69 31.29
N ARG A 12 -8.96 2.55 32.18
CA ARG A 12 -8.77 2.41 33.64
C ARG A 12 -9.36 1.12 34.21
N ALA A 13 -10.39 0.56 33.58
CA ALA A 13 -11.02 -0.69 34.01
C ALA A 13 -10.28 -1.95 33.51
N LEU A 14 -9.26 -1.80 32.65
CA LEU A 14 -8.51 -2.92 32.08
C LEU A 14 -7.27 -3.29 32.93
N ALA A 15 -6.87 -4.55 32.86
CA ALA A 15 -5.60 -5.02 33.40
C ALA A 15 -4.40 -4.40 32.65
N PRO A 16 -3.22 -4.25 33.28
CA PRO A 16 -2.06 -3.58 32.69
C PRO A 16 -1.64 -4.13 31.32
N GLU A 17 -1.76 -5.44 31.12
CA GLU A 17 -1.40 -6.12 29.87
C GLU A 17 -2.31 -5.67 28.71
N LYS A 18 -3.59 -5.44 29.01
CA LYS A 18 -4.57 -4.94 28.05
C LYS A 18 -4.43 -3.45 27.78
N GLN A 19 -3.93 -2.69 28.75
CA GLN A 19 -3.58 -1.29 28.53
C GLN A 19 -2.39 -1.17 27.56
N ALA A 20 -1.38 -2.04 27.69
CA ALA A 20 -0.27 -2.11 26.75
C ALA A 20 -0.72 -2.45 25.32
N GLU A 21 -1.66 -3.39 25.15
CA GLU A 21 -2.25 -3.72 23.86
C GLU A 21 -2.93 -2.51 23.18
N VAL A 22 -3.57 -1.63 23.97
CA VAL A 22 -4.16 -0.38 23.44
C VAL A 22 -3.08 0.59 22.96
N LEU A 23 -1.94 0.69 23.66
CA LEU A 23 -0.80 1.52 23.23
C LEU A 23 -0.23 1.01 21.90
N ASP A 24 0.00 -0.30 21.78
CA ASP A 24 0.46 -0.93 20.54
C ASP A 24 -0.51 -0.65 19.38
N PHE A 25 -1.80 -0.71 19.66
CA PHE A 25 -2.82 -0.41 18.66
C PHE A 25 -2.82 1.07 18.22
N MET A 26 -2.54 2.01 19.13
CA MET A 26 -2.36 3.42 18.78
C MET A 26 -1.14 3.63 17.87
N GLU A 27 -0.03 2.94 18.13
CA GLU A 27 1.15 2.97 17.26
C GLU A 27 0.84 2.37 15.88
N PHE A 28 0.13 1.23 15.84
CA PHE A 28 -0.33 0.62 14.60
C PHE A 28 -1.19 1.59 13.77
N ILE A 29 -2.16 2.29 14.39
CA ILE A 29 -3.00 3.28 13.67
C ILE A 29 -2.14 4.41 13.12
N ARG A 30 -1.20 4.94 13.92
CA ARG A 30 -0.29 6.01 13.47
C ARG A 30 0.53 5.56 12.26
N GLN A 31 1.08 4.35 12.29
CA GLN A 31 1.86 3.81 11.19
C GLN A 31 1.03 3.54 9.93
N ARG A 32 -0.19 2.99 10.09
CA ARG A 32 -1.12 2.75 8.97
C ARG A 32 -1.52 4.05 8.26
N HIS A 33 -1.69 5.13 9.02
CA HIS A 33 -2.01 6.45 8.48
C HIS A 33 -0.76 7.26 8.02
N SER A 34 0.45 6.74 8.25
CA SER A 34 1.71 7.34 7.75
C SER A 34 2.07 6.87 6.34
N ALA A 35 1.46 5.78 5.86
CA ALA A 35 1.43 5.49 4.44
C ALA A 35 0.44 6.48 3.82
N GLU A 36 0.94 7.56 3.23
CA GLU A 36 0.17 8.44 2.35
C GLU A 36 -0.81 7.59 1.55
N GLU A 37 -2.08 8.04 1.46
CA GLU A 37 -3.09 7.45 0.59
C GLU A 37 -2.43 7.11 -0.73
N LYS A 38 -2.10 5.83 -0.94
CA LYS A 38 -1.36 5.40 -2.13
C LYS A 38 -2.25 5.76 -3.30
N LYS A 39 -1.95 6.90 -3.93
CA LYS A 39 -2.72 7.39 -5.07
C LYS A 39 -2.79 6.24 -6.04
N LEU A 40 -4.00 5.87 -6.43
CA LEU A 40 -4.20 4.85 -7.43
C LEU A 40 -3.40 5.27 -8.66
N ARG A 41 -2.58 4.35 -9.19
CA ARG A 41 -1.84 4.62 -10.42
C ARG A 41 -2.86 4.88 -11.52
N PRO A 42 -2.67 5.91 -12.35
CA PRO A 42 -3.58 6.17 -13.45
C PRO A 42 -3.61 4.97 -14.39
N ILE A 43 -4.80 4.62 -14.87
CA ILE A 43 -4.99 3.57 -15.88
C ILE A 43 -4.30 4.01 -17.18
N GLY A 44 -3.51 3.12 -17.77
CA GLY A 44 -2.87 3.39 -19.05
C GLY A 44 -1.78 4.46 -18.98
N LEU A 45 -0.93 4.41 -17.95
CA LEU A 45 0.21 5.32 -17.79
C LEU A 45 1.06 5.45 -19.08
N CYS A 46 1.26 4.33 -19.80
CA CYS A 46 2.02 4.26 -21.04
C CYS A 46 1.10 4.05 -22.27
N LYS A 47 -0.16 4.53 -22.23
CA LYS A 47 -1.10 4.31 -23.34
C LYS A 47 -0.56 4.95 -24.62
N GLY A 48 -0.30 4.13 -25.63
CA GLY A 48 0.20 4.57 -26.94
C GLY A 48 1.72 4.73 -27.02
N GLU A 49 2.46 4.48 -25.93
CA GLU A 49 3.93 4.50 -25.96
C GLU A 49 4.53 3.22 -26.57
N PHE A 50 3.77 2.13 -26.56
CA PHE A 50 4.13 0.88 -27.24
C PHE A 50 2.88 0.23 -27.84
N THR A 51 3.09 -0.58 -28.86
CA THR A 51 2.06 -1.38 -29.51
C THR A 51 2.38 -2.85 -29.35
N VAL A 52 1.36 -3.65 -29.05
CA VAL A 52 1.48 -5.11 -29.10
C VAL A 52 1.39 -5.51 -30.57
N PRO A 53 2.37 -6.27 -31.11
CA PRO A 53 2.27 -6.82 -32.46
C PRO A 53 1.03 -7.70 -32.63
N ASP A 54 0.54 -7.82 -33.86
CA ASP A 54 -0.64 -8.65 -34.16
C ASP A 54 -0.43 -10.13 -33.80
N ASP A 55 0.81 -10.60 -33.89
CA ASP A 55 1.25 -11.92 -33.41
C ASP A 55 2.17 -11.74 -32.20
N PHE A 56 1.61 -11.94 -31.00
CA PHE A 56 2.35 -11.83 -29.75
C PHE A 56 3.35 -12.98 -29.54
N ASP A 57 3.08 -14.14 -30.14
CA ASP A 57 3.92 -15.34 -30.00
C ASP A 57 5.08 -15.35 -31.01
N ALA A 58 5.10 -14.38 -31.94
CA ALA A 58 6.21 -14.19 -32.86
C ALA A 58 7.51 -13.86 -32.10
N PRO A 59 8.67 -14.27 -32.64
CA PRO A 59 9.96 -13.91 -32.05
C PRO A 59 10.11 -12.38 -31.99
N LEU A 60 10.80 -11.90 -30.96
CA LEU A 60 11.14 -10.48 -30.84
C LEU A 60 12.02 -10.04 -32.03
N PRO A 61 11.88 -8.79 -32.51
CA PRO A 61 12.78 -8.22 -33.51
C PRO A 61 14.25 -8.29 -33.08
N GLU A 62 15.17 -8.50 -34.04
CA GLU A 62 16.61 -8.65 -33.76
C GLU A 62 17.18 -7.43 -33.03
N GLU A 63 16.73 -6.24 -33.37
CA GLU A 63 17.15 -5.00 -32.73
C GLU A 63 16.75 -4.93 -31.25
N ILE A 64 15.61 -5.51 -30.88
CA ILE A 64 15.15 -5.58 -29.48
C ILE A 64 15.91 -6.70 -28.75
N LEU A 65 16.10 -7.86 -29.39
CA LEU A 65 16.83 -8.99 -28.79
C LEU A 65 18.25 -8.61 -28.35
N ARG A 66 18.94 -7.78 -29.13
CA ARG A 66 20.30 -7.29 -28.80
C ARG A 66 20.35 -6.55 -27.46
N ASP A 67 19.27 -5.88 -27.04
CA ASP A 67 19.22 -5.16 -25.77
C ASP A 67 19.17 -6.10 -24.54
N PHE A 68 18.86 -7.39 -24.73
CA PHE A 68 18.77 -8.40 -23.65
C PHE A 68 20.00 -9.31 -23.54
N GLU A 69 20.88 -9.32 -24.54
CA GLU A 69 22.02 -10.25 -24.64
C GLU A 69 23.36 -9.67 -24.14
N SER A 70 23.30 -8.56 -23.37
CA SER A 70 24.47 -7.87 -22.80
C SER A 70 25.08 -8.55 -21.58
#